data_AF-A0A542MBG2-F1
#
_entry.id   AF-A0A542MBG2-F1
#
_cell.length_a   1.000
_cell.length_b   1.000
_cell.length_c   1.000
_cell.angle_alpha   90.00
_cell.angle_beta   90.00
_cell.angle_gamma   90.00
#
_symmetry.space_group_name_H-M   'P 1'
#
loop_
_entity.id
_entity.type
_entity.pdbx_description
1 polymer ?
#
loop_
_entity_poly.entity_id
_entity_poly.type
_entity_poly.pdbx_seq_one_letter_code
_entity_poly.pdbx_strand_id
1 'polypeptide(L)'
;MYPREHGLALVCALVLMLGALILGASIARTAFGSMAAARTERERMVARAAAGMALADAEADIGGAASPSPARAAWFAGGSGGFADGCGTGSQDLGLCLPAASPLPPAWQAVDLAADDGTPVVPYGRYTGAVLATGGGVLPARLPGYLIEKLAPAGPAPPPLHHLYRITAIGFGTRATTQVVLQAIVRRPAAAAPPGNGQSGQGGQAQPAAPTDPPAPGTPAGTGPPTGRISWREIPNWPELHARALH
;
A
#
# COMPACT_ATOMS: atom_id res chain seq x y z
N MET A 1 -39.32 -31.74 -68.52
CA MET A 1 -38.95 -32.56 -67.35
C MET A 1 -37.69 -31.92 -66.74
N TYR A 2 -37.85 -30.80 -66.02
CA TYR A 2 -36.72 -30.10 -65.39
C TYR A 2 -36.47 -30.76 -64.02
N PRO A 3 -35.25 -31.27 -63.77
CA PRO A 3 -34.97 -32.16 -62.65
C PRO A 3 -35.00 -31.43 -61.30
N ARG A 4 -35.13 -32.21 -60.21
CA ARG A 4 -35.27 -31.79 -58.80
C ARG A 4 -34.03 -31.08 -58.21
N GLU A 5 -33.17 -30.49 -59.04
CA GLU A 5 -31.83 -30.00 -58.68
C GLU A 5 -31.85 -28.68 -57.90
N HIS A 6 -32.94 -27.92 -57.97
CA HIS A 6 -33.08 -26.67 -57.22
C HIS A 6 -33.18 -26.86 -55.69
N GLY A 7 -33.63 -28.03 -55.23
CA GLY A 7 -33.75 -28.31 -53.79
C GLY A 7 -32.39 -28.57 -53.12
N LEU A 8 -31.49 -29.31 -53.80
CA LEU A 8 -30.16 -29.64 -53.26
C LEU A 8 -29.27 -28.40 -53.16
N ALA A 9 -29.34 -27.51 -54.15
CA ALA A 9 -28.60 -26.26 -54.14
C ALA A 9 -28.95 -25.36 -52.94
N LEU A 10 -30.24 -25.27 -52.58
CA LEU A 10 -30.70 -24.51 -51.42
C LEU A 10 -30.18 -25.12 -50.11
N VAL A 11 -30.22 -26.45 -49.97
CA VAL A 11 -29.73 -27.15 -48.78
C VAL A 11 -28.23 -26.94 -48.61
N CYS A 12 -27.45 -27.12 -49.69
CA CYS A 12 -26.00 -26.86 -49.66
C CYS A 12 -25.70 -25.41 -49.29
N ALA A 13 -26.38 -24.44 -49.91
CA ALA A 13 -26.21 -23.02 -49.59
C ALA A 13 -26.54 -22.72 -48.11
N LEU A 14 -27.63 -23.29 -47.59
CA LEU A 14 -28.03 -23.12 -46.19
C LEU A 14 -27.02 -23.73 -45.23
N VAL A 15 -26.49 -24.93 -45.52
CA VAL A 15 -25.44 -25.58 -44.71
C VAL A 15 -24.15 -24.75 -44.72
N LEU A 16 -23.75 -24.19 -45.87
CA LEU A 16 -22.58 -23.32 -45.96
C LEU A 16 -22.77 -22.01 -45.19
N MET A 17 -23.93 -21.37 -45.33
CA MET A 17 -24.29 -20.16 -44.58
C MET A 17 -24.32 -20.42 -43.07
N LEU A 18 -24.88 -21.56 -42.65
CA LEU A 18 -24.91 -21.97 -41.25
C LEU A 18 -23.48 -22.21 -40.72
N GLY A 19 -22.64 -22.89 -41.49
CA GLY A 19 -21.22 -23.09 -41.15
C GLY A 19 -20.48 -21.77 -40.98
N ALA A 20 -20.67 -20.83 -41.92
CA ALA A 20 -20.10 -19.50 -41.84
C ALA A 20 -20.59 -18.71 -40.61
N LEU A 21 -21.89 -18.80 -40.28
CA LEU A 21 -22.48 -18.16 -39.09
C LEU A 21 -21.88 -18.71 -37.78
N ILE A 22 -21.73 -20.03 -37.66
CA ILE A 22 -21.15 -20.67 -36.46
C ILE A 22 -19.69 -20.26 -36.27
N LEU A 23 -18.92 -20.21 -37.37
CA LEU A 23 -17.52 -19.79 -37.32
C LEU A 23 -17.41 -18.31 -36.94
N GLY A 24 -18.24 -17.45 -37.55
CA GLY A 24 -18.31 -16.03 -37.20
C GLY A 24 -18.69 -15.77 -35.74
N ALA A 25 -19.69 -16.49 -35.23
CA ALA A 25 -20.12 -16.38 -33.83
C ALA A 25 -19.02 -16.81 -32.84
N SER A 26 -18.25 -17.83 -33.20
CA SER A 26 -17.13 -18.31 -32.38
C SER A 26 -16.02 -17.27 -32.27
N ILE A 27 -15.64 -16.66 -33.39
CA ILE A 27 -14.64 -15.57 -33.44
C ILE A 27 -15.13 -14.34 -32.65
N ALA A 28 -16.40 -13.97 -32.78
CA ALA A 28 -16.95 -12.83 -32.05
C ALA A 28 -16.89 -13.05 -30.52
N ARG A 29 -17.26 -14.24 -30.04
CA ARG A 29 -17.23 -14.56 -28.60
C ARG A 29 -15.82 -14.49 -28.01
N THR A 30 -14.81 -15.00 -28.71
CA THR A 30 -13.42 -14.95 -28.24
C THR A 30 -12.89 -13.52 -28.19
N ALA A 31 -13.23 -12.69 -29.19
CA ALA A 31 -12.88 -11.28 -29.20
C ALA A 31 -13.52 -10.49 -28.05
N PHE A 32 -14.80 -10.73 -27.73
CA PHE A 32 -15.44 -10.10 -26.58
C PHE A 32 -14.80 -10.54 -25.25
N GLY A 33 -14.47 -11.83 -25.13
CA GLY A 33 -13.75 -12.36 -23.97
C GLY A 33 -12.39 -11.69 -23.77
N SER A 34 -11.58 -11.56 -24.83
CA SER A 34 -10.24 -10.94 -24.75
C SER A 34 -10.32 -9.46 -24.39
N MET A 35 -11.30 -8.73 -24.92
CA MET A 35 -11.53 -7.32 -24.55
C MET A 35 -11.93 -7.15 -23.07
N ALA A 36 -12.79 -8.04 -22.55
CA ALA A 36 -13.17 -8.02 -21.14
C ALA A 36 -11.99 -8.35 -20.21
N ALA A 37 -11.18 -9.34 -20.59
CA ALA A 37 -9.96 -9.70 -19.87
C ALA A 37 -8.95 -8.54 -19.86
N ALA A 38 -8.70 -7.90 -21.01
CA ALA A 38 -7.80 -6.76 -21.13
C ALA A 38 -8.24 -5.57 -20.26
N ARG A 39 -9.55 -5.30 -20.18
CA ARG A 39 -10.10 -4.26 -19.28
C ARG A 39 -9.85 -4.61 -17.83
N THR A 40 -10.10 -5.85 -17.43
CA THR A 40 -9.89 -6.31 -16.05
C THR A 40 -8.42 -6.22 -15.64
N GLU A 41 -7.51 -6.61 -16.53
CA GLU A 41 -6.08 -6.51 -16.27
C GLU A 41 -5.64 -5.04 -16.16
N ARG A 42 -6.14 -4.16 -17.04
CA ARG A 42 -5.89 -2.72 -16.95
C ARG A 42 -6.35 -2.14 -15.61
N GLU A 43 -7.55 -2.48 -15.18
CA GLU A 43 -8.07 -2.07 -13.87
C GLU A 43 -7.16 -2.54 -12.73
N ARG A 44 -6.72 -3.80 -12.79
CA ARG A 44 -5.82 -4.38 -11.78
C ARG A 44 -4.46 -3.70 -11.77
N MET A 45 -3.91 -3.33 -12.92
CA MET A 45 -2.65 -2.59 -13.01
C MET A 45 -2.76 -1.22 -12.31
N VAL A 46 -3.85 -0.49 -12.51
CA VAL A 46 -4.12 0.78 -11.81
C VAL A 46 -4.21 0.54 -10.30
N ALA A 47 -4.97 -0.47 -9.87
CA ALA A 47 -5.12 -0.81 -8.46
C ALA A 47 -3.78 -1.17 -7.80
N ARG A 48 -2.94 -1.97 -8.47
CA ARG A 48 -1.62 -2.37 -7.99
C ARG A 48 -0.66 -1.19 -7.91
N ALA A 49 -0.68 -0.29 -8.89
CA ALA A 49 0.11 0.94 -8.85
C ALA A 49 -0.31 1.83 -7.67
N ALA A 50 -1.63 1.99 -7.46
CA ALA A 50 -2.17 2.74 -6.32
C ALA A 50 -1.77 2.12 -4.97
N ALA A 51 -1.84 0.79 -4.84
CA ALA A 51 -1.41 0.09 -3.64
C ALA A 51 0.11 0.26 -3.39
N GLY A 52 0.90 0.26 -4.47
CA GLY A 52 2.34 0.54 -4.42
C GLY A 52 2.65 1.95 -3.94
N MET A 53 1.86 2.95 -4.36
CA MET A 53 1.97 4.32 -3.85
C MET A 53 1.68 4.41 -2.35
N ALA A 54 0.58 3.80 -1.88
CA ALA A 54 0.29 3.75 -0.43
C ALA A 54 1.36 3.00 0.37
N LEU A 55 1.96 1.95 -0.19
CA LEU A 55 3.06 1.23 0.45
C LEU A 55 4.30 2.11 0.57
N ALA A 56 4.67 2.84 -0.48
CA ALA A 56 5.79 3.78 -0.44
C ALA A 56 5.51 4.96 0.53
N ASP A 57 4.26 5.42 0.59
CA ASP A 57 3.83 6.46 1.53
C ASP A 57 3.99 6.02 2.99
N ALA A 58 3.56 4.79 3.30
CA ALA A 58 3.75 4.18 4.61
C ALA A 58 5.24 4.03 4.99
N GLU A 59 6.11 3.71 4.02
CA GLU A 59 7.55 3.64 4.27
C GLU A 59 8.17 5.00 4.58
N ALA A 60 7.69 6.06 3.91
CA ALA A 60 8.07 7.44 4.18
C ALA A 60 7.54 7.92 5.54
N ASP A 61 6.31 7.55 5.92
CA ASP A 61 5.74 7.78 7.26
C ASP A 61 6.60 7.12 8.34
N ILE A 62 6.94 5.84 8.18
CA ILE A 62 7.86 5.13 9.08
C ILE A 62 9.25 5.77 9.06
N GLY A 63 9.71 6.30 7.93
CA GLY A 63 11.00 6.99 7.83
C GLY A 63 11.05 8.34 8.56
N GLY A 64 9.89 8.94 8.82
CA GLY A 64 9.77 10.28 9.39
C GLY A 64 9.95 11.42 8.37
N ALA A 65 9.51 11.23 7.12
CA ALA A 65 9.70 12.19 6.03
C ALA A 65 8.91 13.49 6.24
N ALA A 66 9.62 14.64 6.29
CA ALA A 66 9.24 16.07 6.19
C ALA A 66 7.97 16.63 6.88
N SER A 67 6.85 15.90 7.00
CA SER A 67 5.57 16.38 7.54
C SER A 67 4.88 15.52 8.63
N PRO A 68 5.47 14.49 9.27
CA PRO A 68 4.74 13.81 10.34
C PRO A 68 4.75 14.72 11.58
N SER A 69 3.68 14.65 12.39
CA SER A 69 3.77 15.26 13.72
C SER A 69 4.97 14.68 14.48
N PRO A 70 5.73 15.48 15.25
CA PRO A 70 6.88 15.00 16.01
C PRO A 70 6.56 13.78 16.89
N ALA A 71 5.31 13.69 17.39
CA ALA A 71 4.80 12.56 18.17
C ALA A 71 4.74 11.26 17.35
N ARG A 72 4.16 11.28 16.14
CA ARG A 72 4.06 10.09 15.28
C ARG A 72 5.44 9.56 14.88
N ALA A 73 6.35 10.46 14.48
CA ALA A 73 7.72 10.09 14.15
C ALA A 73 8.45 9.44 15.35
N ALA A 74 8.22 9.95 16.58
CA ALA A 74 8.81 9.41 17.80
C ALA A 74 8.30 8.00 18.15
N TRP A 75 7.05 7.66 17.85
CA TRP A 75 6.52 6.31 18.06
C TRP A 75 7.20 5.27 17.19
N PHE A 76 7.56 5.63 15.96
CA PHE A 76 8.33 4.74 15.07
C PHE A 76 9.82 4.65 15.46
N ALA A 77 10.35 5.67 16.13
CA ALA A 77 11.74 5.75 16.57
C ALA A 77 12.05 4.96 17.87
N GLY A 78 11.03 4.36 18.50
CA GLY A 78 11.16 3.55 19.71
C GLY A 78 10.13 3.81 20.79
N GLY A 79 9.26 4.82 20.61
CA GLY A 79 8.16 5.08 21.54
C GLY A 79 7.13 3.95 21.60
N SER A 80 6.52 3.76 22.78
CA SER A 80 5.43 2.81 23.01
C SER A 80 4.03 3.43 22.83
N GLY A 81 3.92 4.76 22.78
CA GLY A 81 2.63 5.46 22.99
C GLY A 81 1.71 5.63 21.78
N GLY A 82 2.01 5.02 20.62
CA GLY A 82 1.28 5.28 19.37
C GLY A 82 0.58 4.09 18.73
N PHE A 83 0.87 2.87 19.18
CA PHE A 83 0.29 1.66 18.62
C PHE A 83 -0.76 1.15 19.59
N ALA A 84 -1.99 1.00 19.12
CA ALA A 84 -3.12 0.56 19.94
C ALA A 84 -3.45 -0.93 19.71
N ASP A 85 -4.06 -1.58 20.69
CA ASP A 85 -4.71 -2.88 20.49
C ASP A 85 -5.82 -2.73 19.44
N GLY A 86 -5.78 -3.57 18.40
CA GLY A 86 -6.48 -3.26 17.16
C GLY A 86 -5.66 -2.26 16.35
N CYS A 87 -6.17 -1.05 16.16
CA CYS A 87 -5.46 0.02 15.47
C CYS A 87 -5.94 1.41 15.95
N GLY A 88 -5.03 2.38 15.98
CA GLY A 88 -5.35 3.76 16.33
C GLY A 88 -6.29 4.43 15.33
N THR A 89 -7.11 5.36 15.83
CA THR A 89 -8.10 6.14 15.04
C THR A 89 -7.96 7.65 15.26
N GLY A 90 -7.09 8.08 16.15
CA GLY A 90 -6.85 9.50 16.42
C GLY A 90 -6.03 10.18 15.34
N SER A 91 -5.84 11.48 15.50
CA SER A 91 -5.20 12.31 14.46
C SER A 91 -3.73 11.94 14.21
N GLN A 92 -3.02 11.45 15.24
CA GLN A 92 -1.59 11.14 15.15
C GLN A 92 -1.33 9.63 15.04
N ASP A 93 -2.20 8.78 15.56
CA ASP A 93 -2.07 7.31 15.68
C ASP A 93 -2.91 6.54 14.66
N LEU A 94 -3.65 7.21 13.77
CA LEU A 94 -4.45 6.54 12.74
C LEU A 94 -3.63 5.45 12.03
N GLY A 95 -4.23 4.26 11.97
CA GLY A 95 -3.68 3.08 11.30
C GLY A 95 -2.41 2.50 11.93
N LEU A 96 -2.06 2.88 13.16
CA LEU A 96 -0.99 2.24 13.92
C LEU A 96 -1.56 1.13 14.80
N CYS A 97 -1.12 -0.11 14.54
CA CYS A 97 -1.70 -1.32 15.11
C CYS A 97 -0.68 -2.10 15.93
N LEU A 98 -1.08 -2.59 17.11
CA LEU A 98 -0.36 -3.67 17.79
C LEU A 98 -0.77 -5.03 17.20
N PRO A 99 0.10 -6.05 17.25
CA PRO A 99 -0.26 -7.40 16.86
C PRO A 99 -1.39 -7.91 17.74
N ALA A 100 -2.43 -8.43 17.12
CA ALA A 100 -3.50 -9.08 17.85
C ALA A 100 -2.96 -10.29 18.64
N ALA A 101 -3.38 -10.44 19.89
CA ALA A 101 -3.05 -11.61 20.68
C ALA A 101 -3.80 -12.84 20.14
N SER A 102 -3.10 -13.98 20.01
CA SER A 102 -3.74 -15.24 19.63
C SER A 102 -4.90 -15.55 20.60
N PRO A 103 -6.09 -15.95 20.10
CA PRO A 103 -6.41 -16.43 18.75
C PRO A 103 -6.97 -15.37 17.77
N LEU A 104 -6.93 -14.08 18.12
CA LEU A 104 -7.51 -13.03 17.27
C LEU A 104 -6.77 -12.89 15.93
N PRO A 105 -7.49 -12.58 14.84
CA PRO A 105 -6.88 -12.33 13.55
C PRO A 105 -5.98 -11.08 13.59
N PRO A 106 -4.88 -11.06 12.83
CA PRO A 106 -4.02 -9.88 12.72
C PRO A 106 -4.77 -8.68 12.14
N ALA A 107 -4.32 -7.47 12.47
CA ALA A 107 -5.00 -6.23 12.11
C ALA A 107 -5.34 -6.12 10.61
N TRP A 108 -4.43 -6.54 9.73
CA TRP A 108 -4.64 -6.50 8.28
C TRP A 108 -5.74 -7.42 7.74
N GLN A 109 -6.16 -8.43 8.53
CA GLN A 109 -7.32 -9.27 8.23
C GLN A 109 -8.58 -8.76 8.93
N ALA A 110 -8.46 -8.22 10.15
CA ALA A 110 -9.59 -7.77 10.94
C ALA A 110 -10.18 -6.42 10.47
N VAL A 111 -9.32 -5.49 10.03
CA VAL A 111 -9.73 -4.17 9.57
C VAL A 111 -10.27 -4.24 8.15
N ASP A 112 -11.44 -3.63 7.91
CA ASP A 112 -11.92 -3.38 6.55
C ASP A 112 -11.06 -2.29 5.89
N LEU A 113 -10.12 -2.73 5.06
CA LEU A 113 -9.23 -1.84 4.32
C LEU A 113 -9.97 -1.04 3.23
N ALA A 114 -11.12 -1.51 2.76
CA ALA A 114 -11.84 -0.93 1.63
C ALA A 114 -12.89 0.10 2.04
N ALA A 115 -13.21 0.23 3.32
CA ALA A 115 -14.20 1.18 3.83
C ALA A 115 -13.90 2.63 3.44
N ASP A 116 -14.95 3.45 3.31
CA ASP A 116 -14.84 4.86 2.93
C ASP A 116 -14.27 5.74 4.04
N ASP A 117 -14.83 5.65 5.25
CA ASP A 117 -14.44 6.47 6.40
C ASP A 117 -14.56 5.68 7.71
N GLY A 118 -13.92 6.20 8.77
CA GLY A 118 -14.05 5.69 10.14
C GLY A 118 -13.30 4.39 10.42
N THR A 119 -12.60 3.83 9.42
CA THR A 119 -11.68 2.71 9.63
C THR A 119 -10.29 3.18 9.97
N PRO A 120 -9.51 2.37 10.70
CA PRO A 120 -8.12 2.68 11.03
C PRO A 120 -7.20 2.44 9.82
N VAL A 121 -7.51 3.09 8.70
CA VAL A 121 -6.73 3.10 7.47
C VAL A 121 -6.27 4.53 7.23
N VAL A 122 -4.98 4.72 7.06
CA VAL A 122 -4.39 6.01 6.73
C VAL A 122 -4.59 6.27 5.24
N PRO A 123 -5.32 7.34 4.84
CA PRO A 123 -5.37 7.74 3.45
C PRO A 123 -3.99 8.21 2.98
N TYR A 124 -3.64 7.89 1.73
CA TYR A 124 -2.40 8.32 1.11
C TYR A 124 -2.15 9.83 1.32
N GLY A 125 -0.92 10.16 1.71
CA GLY A 125 -0.50 11.55 1.88
C GLY A 125 -0.81 12.16 3.23
N ARG A 126 -1.62 11.51 4.09
CA ARG A 126 -2.08 12.11 5.36
C ARG A 126 -0.94 12.53 6.29
N TYR A 127 0.15 11.76 6.34
CA TYR A 127 1.30 12.04 7.20
C TYR A 127 2.56 12.50 6.47
N THR A 128 2.60 12.33 5.15
CA THR A 128 3.76 12.69 4.31
C THR A 128 3.55 13.99 3.53
N GLY A 129 2.29 14.42 3.36
CA GLY A 129 1.89 15.53 2.50
C GLY A 129 1.84 15.18 1.01
N ALA A 130 2.00 13.90 0.64
CA ALA A 130 1.91 13.47 -0.75
C ALA A 130 0.48 13.70 -1.30
N VAL A 131 0.38 14.03 -2.59
CA VAL A 131 -0.91 14.29 -3.25
C VAL A 131 -1.09 13.30 -4.40
N LEU A 132 -2.31 12.79 -4.55
CA LEU A 132 -2.68 11.91 -5.64
C LEU A 132 -4.05 12.31 -6.20
N ALA A 133 -4.13 12.46 -7.52
CA ALA A 133 -5.39 12.71 -8.21
C ALA A 133 -6.22 11.42 -8.34
N THR A 134 -7.55 11.54 -8.17
CA THR A 134 -8.49 10.42 -8.21
C THR A 134 -9.74 10.77 -9.03
N GLY A 135 -10.54 9.77 -9.39
CA GLY A 135 -11.94 9.97 -9.84
C GLY A 135 -12.18 10.21 -11.33
N GLY A 136 -11.16 10.13 -12.20
CA GLY A 136 -11.36 10.34 -13.64
C GLY A 136 -10.39 9.60 -14.56
N GLY A 137 -10.91 9.06 -15.68
CA GLY A 137 -10.11 8.44 -16.73
C GLY A 137 -9.36 7.19 -16.28
N VAL A 138 -8.03 7.29 -16.23
CA VAL A 138 -7.12 6.19 -15.83
C VAL A 138 -6.68 6.28 -14.36
N LEU A 139 -7.21 7.25 -13.63
CA LEU A 139 -6.86 7.48 -12.23
C LEU A 139 -7.60 6.48 -11.32
N PRO A 140 -7.05 6.18 -10.13
CA PRO A 140 -7.77 5.43 -9.10
C PRO A 140 -9.12 6.07 -8.78
N ALA A 141 -10.12 5.24 -8.51
CA ALA A 141 -11.47 5.68 -8.14
C ALA A 141 -11.48 6.56 -6.88
N ARG A 142 -10.56 6.27 -5.95
CA ARG A 142 -10.38 6.97 -4.67
C ARG A 142 -8.95 6.79 -4.18
N LEU A 143 -8.60 7.53 -3.13
CA LEU A 143 -7.26 7.48 -2.55
C LEU A 143 -6.95 6.05 -2.05
N PRO A 144 -5.75 5.53 -2.35
CA PRO A 144 -5.26 4.31 -1.71
C PRO A 144 -4.94 4.61 -0.25
N GLY A 145 -4.77 3.56 0.56
CA GLY A 145 -4.53 3.72 1.98
C GLY A 145 -3.69 2.60 2.56
N TYR A 146 -3.26 2.76 3.81
CA TYR A 146 -2.41 1.78 4.49
C TYR A 146 -2.66 1.73 5.99
N LEU A 147 -2.23 0.63 6.60
CA LEU A 147 -2.02 0.51 8.04
C LEU A 147 -0.61 -0.01 8.31
N ILE A 148 -0.11 0.26 9.51
CA ILE A 148 1.22 -0.12 9.97
C ILE A 148 1.10 -0.84 11.29
N GLU A 149 1.50 -2.11 11.29
CA GLU A 149 1.48 -2.96 12.46
C GLU A 149 2.89 -3.14 13.00
N LYS A 150 3.10 -2.87 14.30
CA LYS A 150 4.41 -3.04 14.95
C LYS A 150 4.61 -4.50 15.30
N LEU A 151 5.57 -5.18 14.69
CA LEU A 151 5.85 -6.58 14.98
C LEU A 151 6.68 -6.69 16.25
N ALA A 152 6.26 -7.57 17.16
CA ALA A 152 7.04 -7.86 18.36
C ALA A 152 8.34 -8.60 17.98
N PRO A 153 9.47 -8.32 18.66
CA PRO A 153 10.64 -9.18 18.58
C PRO A 153 10.27 -10.58 19.10
N ALA A 154 10.82 -11.62 18.49
CA ALA A 154 10.58 -12.99 18.98
C ALA A 154 11.26 -13.18 20.35
N GLY A 155 10.48 -13.21 21.43
CA GLY A 155 10.93 -13.56 22.79
C GLY A 155 11.21 -12.37 23.74
N PRO A 156 11.50 -12.65 25.03
CA PRO A 156 11.89 -11.62 25.99
C PRO A 156 13.29 -11.10 25.63
N ALA A 157 13.35 -9.94 25.00
CA ALA A 157 14.58 -9.34 24.51
C ALA A 157 14.78 -7.94 25.11
N PRO A 158 16.05 -7.49 25.28
CA PRO A 158 16.34 -6.07 25.49
C PRO A 158 15.76 -5.22 24.35
N PRO A 159 15.60 -3.89 24.54
CA PRO A 159 15.05 -3.01 23.51
C PRO A 159 15.74 -3.29 22.17
N PRO A 160 14.99 -3.59 21.12
CA PRO A 160 15.59 -4.13 19.92
C PRO A 160 16.37 -3.01 19.21
N LEU A 161 17.57 -3.34 18.70
CA LEU A 161 18.38 -2.41 17.88
C LEU A 161 17.64 -1.93 16.62
N HIS A 162 16.59 -2.65 16.24
CA HIS A 162 15.71 -2.33 15.13
C HIS A 162 14.26 -2.63 15.47
N HIS A 163 13.35 -1.79 14.99
CA HIS A 163 11.92 -2.05 15.01
C HIS A 163 11.49 -2.66 13.67
N LEU A 164 10.61 -3.68 13.76
CA LEU A 164 10.00 -4.31 12.60
C LEU A 164 8.55 -3.86 12.47
N TYR A 165 8.17 -3.52 11.25
CA TYR A 165 6.84 -3.07 10.91
C TYR A 165 6.29 -3.90 9.76
N ARG A 166 5.03 -4.28 9.85
CA ARG A 166 4.25 -4.84 8.75
C ARG A 166 3.36 -3.72 8.20
N ILE A 167 3.62 -3.33 6.96
CA ILE A 167 2.79 -2.40 6.22
C ILE A 167 1.79 -3.22 5.44
N THR A 168 0.50 -2.90 5.55
CA THR A 168 -0.52 -3.40 4.61
C THR A 168 -1.14 -2.20 3.90
N ALA A 169 -1.07 -2.20 2.58
CA ALA A 169 -1.54 -1.12 1.72
C ALA A 169 -2.58 -1.65 0.75
N ILE A 170 -3.66 -0.89 0.58
CA ILE A 170 -4.73 -1.15 -0.39
C ILE A 170 -4.72 -0.08 -1.48
N GLY A 171 -4.93 -0.51 -2.71
CA GLY A 171 -5.13 0.36 -3.86
C GLY A 171 -6.37 -0.01 -4.65
N PHE A 172 -6.95 1.00 -5.28
CA PHE A 172 -8.18 0.89 -6.05
C PHE A 172 -7.91 1.12 -7.54
N GLY A 173 -8.58 0.36 -8.40
CA GLY A 173 -8.57 0.57 -9.86
C GLY A 173 -9.32 1.85 -10.23
N THR A 174 -9.66 2.02 -11.52
CA THR A 174 -10.56 3.13 -11.91
C THR A 174 -11.98 2.91 -11.38
N ARG A 175 -12.30 1.67 -10.99
CA ARG A 175 -13.47 1.29 -10.18
C ARG A 175 -13.05 0.94 -8.75
N ALA A 176 -13.80 1.43 -7.76
CA ALA A 176 -13.55 1.14 -6.34
C ALA A 176 -13.72 -0.35 -5.96
N THR A 177 -14.46 -1.12 -6.78
CA THR A 177 -14.60 -2.57 -6.61
C THR A 177 -13.35 -3.34 -7.03
N THR A 178 -12.48 -2.76 -7.85
CA THR A 178 -11.20 -3.38 -8.22
C THR A 178 -10.18 -3.02 -7.16
N GLN A 179 -9.77 -4.00 -6.36
CA GLN A 179 -8.90 -3.78 -5.21
C GLN A 179 -7.65 -4.66 -5.31
N VAL A 180 -6.50 -4.11 -4.92
CA VAL A 180 -5.25 -4.86 -4.75
C VAL A 180 -4.67 -4.51 -3.39
N VAL A 181 -4.31 -5.54 -2.62
CA VAL A 181 -3.67 -5.39 -1.33
C VAL A 181 -2.23 -5.85 -1.42
N LEU A 182 -1.30 -4.99 -1.00
CA LEU A 182 0.12 -5.28 -0.90
C LEU A 182 0.53 -5.31 0.58
N GLN A 183 1.48 -6.15 0.91
CA GLN A 183 2.05 -6.21 2.24
C GLN A 183 3.58 -6.19 2.18
N ALA A 184 4.21 -5.37 3.02
CA ALA A 184 5.66 -5.33 3.17
C ALA A 184 6.08 -5.48 4.62
N ILE A 185 7.27 -6.05 4.83
CA ILE A 185 7.97 -6.05 6.12
C ILE A 185 9.13 -5.09 6.00
N VAL A 186 9.21 -4.17 6.95
CA VAL A 186 10.15 -3.07 6.93
C VAL A 186 10.88 -2.99 8.27
N ARG A 187 12.19 -2.73 8.21
CA ARG A 187 13.06 -2.59 9.37
C ARG A 187 13.53 -1.15 9.53
N ARG A 188 13.30 -0.57 10.71
CA ARG A 188 13.82 0.74 11.09
C ARG A 188 14.85 0.59 12.22
N PRO A 189 16.01 1.27 12.19
CA PRO A 189 16.88 1.34 13.36
C PRO A 189 16.13 1.95 14.55
N ALA A 190 16.36 1.44 15.76
CA ALA A 190 15.95 2.14 16.97
C ALA A 190 16.76 3.45 17.06
N ALA A 191 16.13 4.54 17.52
CA ALA A 191 16.89 5.75 17.80
C ALA A 191 17.96 5.43 18.84
N ALA A 192 19.20 5.88 18.59
CA ALA A 192 20.25 5.79 19.58
C ALA A 192 19.80 6.54 20.84
N ALA A 193 19.89 5.91 22.01
CA ALA A 193 19.71 6.61 23.27
C ALA A 193 20.67 7.82 23.28
N PRO A 194 20.21 9.02 23.70
CA PRO A 194 21.12 10.15 23.82
C PRO A 194 22.28 9.75 24.72
N PRO A 195 23.55 10.09 24.37
CA PRO A 195 24.66 9.84 25.26
C PRO A 195 24.34 10.50 26.60
N GLY A 196 24.33 9.70 27.67
CA GLY A 196 24.15 10.21 29.01
C GLY A 196 25.13 11.34 29.24
N ASN A 197 24.65 12.46 29.79
CA ASN A 197 25.46 13.63 30.11
C ASN A 197 26.56 13.25 31.12
N GLY A 198 27.65 12.68 30.64
CA GLY A 198 28.91 12.59 31.35
C GLY A 198 29.52 13.99 31.36
N GLN A 199 29.26 14.74 32.42
CA GLN A 199 30.07 15.90 32.74
C GLN A 199 31.49 15.42 33.01
N SER A 200 32.38 15.61 32.04
CA SER A 200 33.83 15.64 32.27
C SER A 200 34.31 17.01 31.80
N GLY A 201 34.49 17.92 32.76
CA GLY A 201 35.07 19.23 32.53
C GLY A 201 36.57 19.14 32.21
N GLN A 202 36.99 19.99 31.28
CA GLN A 202 38.31 20.62 31.10
C GLN A 202 38.18 21.37 29.76
N GLY A 203 38.17 22.71 29.70
CA GLY A 203 39.25 23.59 30.14
C GLY A 203 40.18 23.83 28.94
N GLY A 204 39.80 24.73 28.03
CA GLY A 204 40.60 25.04 26.83
C GLY A 204 40.11 26.29 26.10
N GLN A 205 40.97 27.31 26.04
CA GLN A 205 40.76 28.71 25.68
C GLN A 205 40.12 29.00 24.30
N ALA A 206 39.42 30.13 24.24
CA ALA A 206 38.77 30.70 23.06
C ALA A 206 39.77 31.40 22.12
N GLN A 207 39.65 31.11 20.82
CA GLN A 207 40.29 31.84 19.72
C GLN A 207 39.19 32.58 18.92
N PRO A 208 39.32 33.87 18.58
CA PRO A 208 38.27 34.62 17.87
C PRO A 208 38.17 34.21 16.39
N ALA A 209 36.94 33.98 15.95
CA ALA A 209 36.59 33.57 14.59
C ALA A 209 36.73 34.71 13.56
N ALA A 210 37.33 34.40 12.41
CA ALA A 210 37.28 35.24 11.21
C ALA A 210 35.86 35.29 10.62
N PRO A 211 35.47 36.36 9.90
CA PRO A 211 34.15 36.44 9.28
C PRO A 211 34.06 35.41 8.15
N THR A 212 33.11 34.48 8.24
CA THR A 212 32.77 33.52 7.19
C THR A 212 31.60 34.07 6.38
N ASP A 213 31.71 33.97 5.06
CA ASP A 213 30.70 34.37 4.09
C ASP A 213 29.33 33.72 4.38
N PRO A 214 28.20 34.38 4.00
CA PRO A 214 26.88 33.80 4.16
C PRO A 214 26.75 32.51 3.33
N PRO A 215 26.16 31.43 3.88
CA PRO A 215 25.99 30.20 3.14
C PRO A 215 24.97 30.36 2.01
N ALA A 216 25.28 29.76 0.86
CA ALA A 216 24.40 29.68 -0.29
C ALA A 216 23.07 28.96 0.06
N PRO A 217 21.94 29.35 -0.55
CA PRO A 217 20.66 28.72 -0.28
C PRO A 217 20.58 27.35 -0.98
N GLY A 218 20.22 26.32 -0.21
CA GLY A 218 19.76 25.05 -0.77
C GLY A 218 20.63 23.85 -0.39
N THR A 219 20.38 23.28 0.79
CA THR A 219 20.53 21.84 0.99
C THR A 219 19.40 21.41 1.93
N PRO A 220 18.40 20.62 1.48
CA PRO A 220 17.45 20.05 2.40
C PRO A 220 18.19 19.03 3.29
N ALA A 221 18.44 19.41 4.54
CA ALA A 221 18.91 18.50 5.57
C ALA A 221 17.74 17.59 5.97
N GLY A 222 17.79 16.33 5.53
CA GLY A 222 16.75 15.35 5.86
C GLY A 222 16.94 13.97 5.24
N THR A 223 18.18 13.51 5.01
CA THR A 223 18.43 12.15 4.52
C THR A 223 18.66 11.21 5.71
N GLY A 224 17.57 10.85 6.40
CA GLY A 224 17.59 9.64 7.23
C GLY A 224 17.84 8.41 6.33
N PRO A 225 18.47 7.33 6.84
CA PRO A 225 18.64 6.12 6.04
C PRO A 225 17.27 5.62 5.58
N PRO A 226 17.13 5.14 4.33
CA PRO A 226 15.87 4.59 3.86
C PRO A 226 15.46 3.45 4.80
N THR A 227 14.21 3.46 5.25
CA THR A 227 13.65 2.36 6.02
C THR A 227 13.82 1.08 5.20
N GLY A 228 14.53 0.09 5.73
CA GLY A 228 14.98 -1.06 4.95
C GLY A 228 13.85 -2.04 4.74
N ARG A 229 13.21 -2.02 3.56
CA ARG A 229 12.25 -3.06 3.16
C ARG A 229 12.96 -4.42 3.10
N ILE A 230 12.47 -5.38 3.88
CA ILE A 230 13.00 -6.75 3.95
C ILE A 230 12.32 -7.62 2.88
N SER A 231 11.00 -7.50 2.75
CA SER A 231 10.20 -8.31 1.83
C SER A 231 8.92 -7.60 1.47
N TRP A 232 8.32 -7.96 0.33
CA TRP A 232 6.94 -7.59 0.01
C TRP A 232 6.21 -8.74 -0.70
N ARG A 233 4.88 -8.72 -0.66
CA ARG A 233 4.01 -9.62 -1.42
C ARG A 233 2.67 -8.97 -1.72
N GLU A 234 2.01 -9.45 -2.77
CA GLU A 234 0.58 -9.21 -2.97
C GLU A 234 -0.24 -10.18 -2.11
N ILE A 235 -1.34 -9.71 -1.54
CA ILE A 235 -2.28 -10.54 -0.78
C ILE A 235 -3.43 -10.94 -1.71
N PRO A 236 -3.42 -12.17 -2.26
CA PRO A 236 -4.52 -12.64 -3.07
C PRO A 236 -5.77 -12.84 -2.21
N ASN A 237 -6.95 -12.57 -2.77
CA ASN A 237 -8.24 -12.89 -2.16
C ASN A 237 -8.39 -12.28 -0.74
N TRP A 238 -7.92 -11.04 -0.56
CA TRP A 238 -8.04 -10.33 0.71
C TRP A 238 -9.51 -10.21 1.18
N PRO A 239 -10.51 -9.91 0.33
CA PRO A 239 -11.90 -9.84 0.78
C PRO A 239 -12.38 -11.14 1.45
N GLU A 240 -12.00 -12.30 0.92
CA GLU A 240 -12.32 -13.60 1.49
C GLU A 240 -11.58 -13.86 2.80
N LEU A 241 -10.33 -13.42 2.90
CA LEU A 241 -9.54 -13.51 4.15
C LEU A 241 -10.12 -12.61 5.24
N HIS A 242 -10.56 -11.41 4.89
CA HIS A 242 -11.23 -10.47 5.79
C HIS A 242 -12.57 -11.04 6.27
N ALA A 243 -13.40 -11.55 5.36
CA ALA A 243 -14.68 -12.17 5.72
C ALA A 243 -14.51 -13.35 6.69
N ARG A 244 -13.47 -14.18 6.52
CA ARG A 244 -13.17 -15.28 7.44
C ARG A 244 -12.67 -14.82 8.80
N ALA A 245 -12.04 -13.66 8.88
CA ALA A 245 -11.55 -13.12 10.15
C ALA A 245 -12.68 -12.59 11.05
N LEU A 246 -13.88 -12.37 10.50
CA LEU A 246 -15.06 -11.92 11.24
C LEU A 246 -15.89 -13.07 11.84
N HIS A 247 -15.51 -14.32 11.59
CA HIS A 247 -16.20 -15.54 12.03
C HIS A 247 -15.32 -16.39 12.95
#